data_AF-A0A1S8TUF7-F1
#
_entry.id   AF-A0A1S8TUF7-F1
#
_cell.length_a   1.000
_cell.length_b   1.000
_cell.length_c   1.000
_cell.angle_alpha   90.00
_cell.angle_beta   90.00
_cell.angle_gamma   90.00
#
_symmetry.space_group_name_H-M   'P 1'
#
loop_
_entity.id
_entity.type
_entity.pdbx_description
1 polymer ?
#
loop_
_entity_poly.entity_id
_entity_poly.type
_entity_poly.pdbx_seq_one_letter_code
_entity_poly.pdbx_strand_id
1 'polypeptide(L)'
;MNKLYDINLEGIGKVNGGSYKDIKISGIGTILDEVVCQEIICEGVCKAKGSISCNNISVEGTFDSYRSIEANDKISISGMMKANGNIQGREITIDGKVKISGLLSGDKIKIVSMGRNIVKEIGGEEIIILEHKKNFINSILMPNKLTSNSIEGDIIELENTECEIVRGKNITIKSGCKIKRVEYTGEISVDENSNVEMLIKVQ
;
A
#
# COMPACT_ATOMS: atom_id res chain seq x y z
N MET A 1 8.23 31.59 -13.72
CA MET A 1 8.22 30.20 -13.23
C MET A 1 9.34 30.06 -12.22
N ASN A 2 9.02 29.71 -10.97
CA ASN A 2 10.06 29.39 -9.99
C ASN A 2 10.75 28.10 -10.42
N LYS A 3 12.07 28.11 -10.51
CA LYS A 3 12.86 26.92 -10.83
C LYS A 3 12.72 25.96 -9.65
N LEU A 4 12.16 24.78 -9.88
CA LEU A 4 12.18 23.70 -8.90
C LEU A 4 13.58 23.08 -8.90
N TYR A 5 14.06 22.67 -7.73
CA TYR A 5 15.39 22.10 -7.54
C TYR A 5 15.30 20.66 -7.07
N ASP A 6 16.35 19.90 -7.38
CA ASP A 6 16.51 18.52 -6.94
C ASP A 6 17.21 18.48 -5.58
N ILE A 7 16.83 17.51 -4.75
CA ILE A 7 17.53 17.14 -3.52
C ILE A 7 18.09 15.74 -3.70
N ASN A 8 19.39 15.57 -3.48
CA ASN A 8 20.03 14.27 -3.34
C ASN A 8 20.68 14.15 -1.96
N LEU A 9 20.25 13.18 -1.17
CA LEU A 9 20.68 12.94 0.20
C LEU A 9 21.30 11.54 0.33
N GLU A 10 22.64 11.49 0.30
CA GLU A 10 23.42 10.25 0.40
C GLU A 10 23.87 9.93 1.84
N GLY A 11 24.02 10.95 2.68
CA GLY A 11 24.46 10.84 4.09
C GLY A 11 23.31 10.93 5.10
N ILE A 12 23.51 11.69 6.18
CA ILE A 12 22.42 12.03 7.12
C ILE A 12 22.00 13.47 6.84
N GLY A 13 20.71 13.71 6.66
CA GLY A 13 20.23 15.04 6.31
C GLY A 13 18.76 15.30 6.60
N LYS A 14 18.35 16.54 6.37
CA LYS A 14 16.97 17.01 6.54
C LYS A 14 16.52 17.67 5.25
N VAL A 15 15.25 17.47 4.91
CA VAL A 15 14.54 18.17 3.84
C VAL A 15 13.53 19.08 4.51
N ASN A 16 13.64 20.39 4.26
CA ASN A 16 12.64 21.35 4.74
C ASN A 16 11.35 21.21 3.92
N GLY A 17 10.25 21.76 4.42
CA GLY A 17 9.03 21.86 3.62
C GLY A 17 9.21 22.80 2.43
N GLY A 18 8.37 22.61 1.41
CA GLY A 18 8.38 23.44 0.21
C GLY A 18 8.16 22.64 -1.08
N SER A 19 8.43 23.31 -2.21
CA SER A 19 8.26 22.73 -3.54
C SER A 19 9.60 22.32 -4.17
N TYR A 20 9.68 21.08 -4.62
CA TYR A 20 10.88 20.49 -5.22
C TYR A 20 10.57 19.86 -6.56
N LYS A 21 11.60 19.59 -7.36
CA LYS A 21 11.44 18.75 -8.53
C LYS A 21 11.53 17.30 -8.09
N ASP A 22 12.74 16.82 -7.79
CA ASP A 22 12.96 15.45 -7.34
C ASP A 22 13.61 15.43 -5.94
N ILE A 23 13.22 14.48 -5.10
CA ILE A 23 13.84 14.23 -3.79
C ILE A 23 14.32 12.79 -3.75
N LYS A 24 15.64 12.60 -3.81
CA LYS A 24 16.29 11.29 -3.66
C LYS A 24 16.97 11.16 -2.30
N ILE A 25 16.67 10.08 -1.60
CA ILE A 25 17.21 9.75 -0.27
C ILE A 25 17.81 8.34 -0.31
N SER A 26 19.13 8.26 -0.40
CA SER A 26 19.89 7.00 -0.35
C SER A 26 20.52 6.75 1.03
N GLY A 27 20.68 7.80 1.84
CA GLY A 27 21.16 7.72 3.23
C GLY A 27 20.03 7.71 4.27
N ILE A 28 20.14 8.55 5.31
CA ILE A 28 19.11 8.75 6.33
C ILE A 28 18.55 10.17 6.22
N GLY A 29 17.31 10.27 5.73
CA GLY A 29 16.60 11.53 5.54
C GLY A 29 15.49 11.77 6.56
N THR A 30 15.26 13.04 6.90
CA THR A 30 14.02 13.46 7.56
C THR A 30 13.37 14.60 6.79
N ILE A 31 12.17 14.40 6.28
CA ILE A 31 11.31 15.45 5.73
C ILE A 31 10.60 16.11 6.92
N LEU A 32 10.88 17.39 7.17
CA LEU A 32 10.47 18.07 8.40
C LEU A 32 9.03 18.58 8.36
N ASP A 33 8.56 18.97 7.19
CA ASP A 33 7.28 19.63 6.99
C ASP A 33 6.70 19.26 5.62
N GLU A 34 5.57 19.85 5.23
CA GLU A 34 4.88 19.56 3.98
C GLU A 34 5.77 19.73 2.76
N VAL A 35 5.74 18.74 1.87
CA VAL A 35 6.49 18.73 0.61
C VAL A 35 5.55 18.55 -0.57
N VAL A 36 5.73 19.40 -1.58
CA VAL A 36 5.16 19.21 -2.90
C VAL A 36 6.29 18.93 -3.89
N CYS A 37 6.27 17.81 -4.60
CA CYS A 37 7.32 17.52 -5.59
C CYS A 37 6.82 16.74 -6.79
N GLN A 38 7.68 16.49 -7.77
CA GLN A 38 7.35 15.58 -8.88
C GLN A 38 7.62 14.14 -8.44
N GLU A 39 8.80 13.87 -7.90
CA GLU A 39 9.22 12.51 -7.56
C GLU A 39 9.89 12.43 -6.19
N ILE A 40 9.63 11.34 -5.48
CA ILE A 40 10.39 10.91 -4.30
C ILE A 40 10.97 9.52 -4.56
N ILE A 41 12.29 9.37 -4.41
CA ILE A 41 12.97 8.09 -4.45
C ILE A 41 13.63 7.85 -3.08
N CYS A 42 13.22 6.80 -2.37
CA CYS A 42 13.77 6.43 -1.08
C CYS A 42 14.41 5.05 -1.15
N GLU A 43 15.72 5.02 -1.32
CA GLU A 43 16.56 3.80 -1.28
C GLU A 43 17.08 3.54 0.14
N GLY A 44 17.24 4.60 0.95
CA GLY A 44 17.73 4.53 2.33
C GLY A 44 16.61 4.50 3.38
N VAL A 45 16.77 5.29 4.44
CA VAL A 45 15.76 5.43 5.51
C VAL A 45 15.22 6.86 5.51
N CYS A 46 13.91 7.02 5.36
CA CYS A 46 13.24 8.31 5.43
C CYS A 46 12.18 8.35 6.53
N LYS A 47 12.17 9.43 7.30
CA LYS A 47 11.05 9.81 8.17
C LYS A 47 10.38 11.07 7.61
N ALA A 48 9.09 11.00 7.31
CA ALA A 48 8.33 12.15 6.86
C ALA A 48 7.39 12.63 7.97
N LYS A 49 7.65 13.84 8.48
CA LYS A 49 6.85 14.47 9.54
C LYS A 49 5.66 15.27 8.99
N GLY A 50 5.82 15.87 7.81
CA GLY A 50 4.76 16.57 7.07
C GLY A 50 4.04 15.67 6.08
N SER A 51 2.95 16.18 5.51
CA SER A 51 2.26 15.57 4.36
C SER A 51 3.14 15.64 3.10
N ILE A 52 2.87 14.74 2.17
CA ILE A 52 3.55 14.68 0.88
C ILE A 52 2.50 14.72 -0.22
N SER A 53 2.68 15.64 -1.17
CA SER A 53 1.95 15.66 -2.44
C SER A 53 2.95 15.53 -3.58
N CYS A 54 2.90 14.45 -4.35
CA CYS A 54 3.82 14.24 -5.46
C CYS A 54 3.15 13.67 -6.72
N ASN A 55 3.89 13.49 -7.81
CA ASN A 55 3.39 12.67 -8.92
C ASN A 55 3.71 11.21 -8.67
N ASN A 56 4.96 10.90 -8.30
CA ASN A 56 5.45 9.54 -8.10
C ASN A 56 6.22 9.38 -6.80
N ILE A 57 6.17 8.18 -6.23
CA ILE A 57 7.01 7.75 -5.13
C ILE A 57 7.52 6.33 -5.35
N SER A 58 8.82 6.12 -5.14
CA SER A 58 9.46 4.81 -5.12
C SER A 58 10.15 4.59 -3.77
N VAL A 59 9.85 3.47 -3.11
CA VAL A 59 10.42 3.10 -1.81
C VAL A 59 11.03 1.70 -1.91
N GLU A 60 12.36 1.65 -1.98
CA GLU A 60 13.15 0.42 -1.91
C GLU A 60 13.70 0.18 -0.49
N GLY A 61 13.92 1.27 0.25
CA GLY A 61 14.41 1.25 1.62
C GLY A 61 13.29 1.23 2.67
N THR A 62 13.40 2.08 3.69
CA THR A 62 12.37 2.24 4.74
C THR A 62 11.81 3.64 4.76
N PHE A 63 10.49 3.77 4.68
CA PHE A 63 9.78 5.04 4.73
C PHE A 63 8.75 5.04 5.86
N ASP A 64 8.89 5.94 6.84
CA ASP A 64 7.96 6.12 7.96
C ASP A 64 7.30 7.50 7.87
N SER A 65 6.08 7.55 7.34
CA SER A 65 5.28 8.75 7.22
C SER A 65 4.33 8.94 8.39
N TYR A 66 4.40 10.10 9.04
CA TYR A 66 3.52 10.45 10.15
C TYR A 66 2.21 11.08 9.70
N ARG A 67 2.12 11.46 8.42
CA ARG A 67 0.96 12.11 7.80
C ARG A 67 0.58 11.40 6.50
N SER A 68 -0.40 11.94 5.79
CA SER A 68 -0.87 11.37 4.53
C SER A 68 0.12 11.61 3.39
N ILE A 69 0.11 10.69 2.43
CA ILE A 69 0.84 10.77 1.16
C ILE A 69 -0.21 10.76 0.05
N GLU A 70 -0.13 11.73 -0.85
CA GLU A 70 -0.96 11.82 -2.06
C GLU A 70 -0.04 11.86 -3.28
N ALA A 71 -0.13 10.85 -4.12
CA ALA A 71 0.57 10.75 -5.39
C ALA A 71 -0.45 10.88 -6.53
N ASN A 72 -0.20 11.77 -7.49
CA ASN A 72 -1.09 11.93 -8.65
C ASN A 72 -1.06 10.73 -9.61
N ASP A 73 0.01 9.92 -9.57
CA ASP A 73 0.27 8.85 -10.52
C ASP A 73 0.64 7.53 -9.83
N LYS A 74 1.94 7.27 -9.60
CA LYS A 74 2.39 5.93 -9.18
C LYS A 74 3.00 5.91 -7.78
N ILE A 75 2.70 4.86 -7.05
CA ILE A 75 3.35 4.49 -5.78
C ILE A 75 3.93 3.09 -5.94
N SER A 76 5.25 2.97 -5.84
CA SER A 76 5.97 1.69 -5.86
C SER A 76 6.68 1.46 -4.53
N ILE A 77 6.41 0.33 -3.86
CA ILE A 77 7.02 -0.03 -2.59
C ILE A 77 7.55 -1.46 -2.68
N SER A 78 8.86 -1.62 -2.81
CA SER A 78 9.55 -2.91 -2.69
C SER A 78 10.24 -3.11 -1.32
N GLY A 79 10.42 -2.02 -0.58
CA GLY A 79 10.99 -2.01 0.76
C GLY A 79 9.95 -2.11 1.88
N MET A 80 10.10 -1.26 2.90
CA MET A 80 9.18 -1.13 4.02
C MET A 80 8.54 0.26 4.05
N MET A 81 7.23 0.32 4.12
CA MET A 81 6.47 1.55 4.30
C MET A 81 5.59 1.48 5.55
N LYS A 82 5.67 2.51 6.39
CA LYS A 82 4.72 2.76 7.46
C LYS A 82 4.08 4.12 7.23
N ALA A 83 2.75 4.19 7.30
CA ALA A 83 2.02 5.44 7.26
C ALA A 83 1.00 5.50 8.40
N ASN A 84 1.05 6.57 9.17
CA ASN A 84 0.02 6.84 10.18
C ASN A 84 -1.24 7.47 9.56
N GLY A 85 -1.11 8.12 8.39
CA GLY A 85 -2.21 8.69 7.63
C GLY A 85 -2.67 7.81 6.47
N ASN A 86 -3.36 8.45 5.52
CA ASN A 86 -3.81 7.81 4.28
C ASN A 86 -2.68 7.77 3.25
N ILE A 87 -2.76 6.82 2.33
CA ILE A 87 -1.96 6.79 1.11
C ILE A 87 -2.92 6.78 -0.07
N GLN A 88 -2.80 7.77 -0.95
CA GLN A 88 -3.59 7.87 -2.17
C GLN A 88 -2.67 7.91 -3.38
N GLY A 89 -3.00 7.13 -4.41
CA GLY A 89 -2.28 7.04 -5.68
C GLY A 89 -3.24 6.67 -6.81
N ARG A 90 -2.81 6.72 -8.07
CA ARG A 90 -3.59 6.15 -9.19
C ARG A 90 -3.28 4.67 -9.36
N GLU A 91 -2.00 4.36 -9.49
CA GLU A 91 -1.48 3.00 -9.55
C GLU A 91 -0.56 2.75 -8.36
N ILE A 92 -0.90 1.76 -7.53
CA ILE A 92 -0.14 1.40 -6.34
C ILE A 92 0.34 -0.04 -6.48
N THR A 93 1.65 -0.24 -6.46
CA THR A 93 2.27 -1.57 -6.41
C THR A 93 3.08 -1.71 -5.14
N ILE A 94 2.77 -2.74 -4.35
CA ILE A 94 3.47 -3.09 -3.13
C ILE A 94 4.00 -4.52 -3.29
N ASP A 95 5.32 -4.66 -3.32
CA ASP A 95 6.06 -5.92 -3.28
C ASP A 95 7.04 -5.89 -2.10
N GLY A 96 6.49 -5.64 -0.92
CA GLY A 96 7.26 -5.30 0.27
C GLY A 96 6.42 -5.42 1.54
N LYS A 97 6.84 -4.72 2.61
CA LYS A 97 6.14 -4.70 3.90
C LYS A 97 5.46 -3.37 4.16
N VAL A 98 4.16 -3.41 4.46
CA VAL A 98 3.37 -2.21 4.72
C VAL A 98 2.61 -2.26 6.04
N LYS A 99 2.62 -1.12 6.73
CA LYS A 99 1.72 -0.83 7.87
C LYS A 99 1.07 0.54 7.67
N ILE A 100 -0.19 0.56 7.25
CA ILE A 100 -0.95 1.77 6.97
C ILE A 100 -2.11 1.85 7.96
N SER A 101 -2.10 2.88 8.79
CA SER A 101 -3.10 3.08 9.85
C SER A 101 -4.36 3.78 9.34
N GLY A 102 -4.34 4.31 8.11
CA GLY A 102 -5.47 4.93 7.41
C GLY A 102 -5.93 4.13 6.19
N LEU A 103 -6.53 4.84 5.25
CA LEU A 103 -7.00 4.32 3.98
C LEU A 103 -5.84 4.24 2.97
N LEU A 104 -5.72 3.10 2.30
CA LEU A 104 -4.97 2.97 1.04
C LEU A 104 -5.96 3.06 -0.12
N SER A 105 -5.84 4.08 -0.97
CA SER A 105 -6.78 4.30 -2.07
C SER A 105 -6.11 4.56 -3.42
N GLY A 106 -6.72 4.03 -4.48
CA GLY A 106 -6.33 4.31 -5.86
C GLY A 106 -7.11 3.50 -6.88
N ASP A 107 -7.00 3.86 -8.15
CA ASP A 107 -7.71 3.18 -9.25
C ASP A 107 -7.27 1.72 -9.32
N LYS A 108 -5.96 1.47 -9.28
CA LYS A 108 -5.37 0.12 -9.32
C LYS A 108 -4.43 -0.11 -8.16
N ILE A 109 -4.72 -1.11 -7.36
CA ILE A 109 -3.90 -1.49 -6.20
C ILE A 109 -3.49 -2.95 -6.37
N LYS A 110 -2.18 -3.19 -6.45
CA LYS A 110 -1.59 -4.53 -6.44
C LYS A 110 -0.68 -4.68 -5.23
N ILE A 111 -0.97 -5.68 -4.40
CA ILE A 111 -0.16 -6.04 -3.22
C ILE A 111 0.28 -7.49 -3.36
N VAL A 112 1.59 -7.71 -3.47
CA VAL A 112 2.22 -9.01 -3.35
C VAL A 112 2.69 -9.15 -1.91
N SER A 113 1.90 -9.86 -1.11
CA SER A 113 2.07 -9.91 0.33
C SER A 113 3.28 -10.78 0.71
N MET A 114 4.30 -10.15 1.28
CA MET A 114 5.43 -10.80 1.95
C MET A 114 5.39 -10.52 3.46
N GLY A 115 5.37 -11.58 4.28
CA GLY A 115 5.21 -11.48 5.73
C GLY A 115 3.84 -10.91 6.12
N ARG A 116 3.77 -10.22 7.27
CA ARG A 116 2.53 -9.59 7.74
C ARG A 116 2.42 -8.16 7.25
N ASN A 117 1.34 -7.87 6.54
CA ASN A 117 0.96 -6.55 6.05
C ASN A 117 -0.34 -6.11 6.73
N ILE A 118 -0.41 -4.86 7.17
CA ILE A 118 -1.58 -4.32 7.87
C ILE A 118 -1.98 -3.02 7.17
N VAL A 119 -3.22 -2.97 6.70
CA VAL A 119 -3.79 -1.76 6.09
C VAL A 119 -5.19 -1.59 6.64
N LYS A 120 -5.49 -0.50 7.34
CA LYS A 120 -6.79 -0.35 8.04
C LYS A 120 -7.96 -0.50 7.07
N GLU A 121 -7.94 0.22 5.95
CA GLU A 121 -8.98 0.20 4.91
C GLU A 121 -8.32 0.27 3.52
N ILE A 122 -8.88 -0.44 2.55
CA ILE A 122 -8.44 -0.41 1.14
C ILE A 122 -9.63 -0.08 0.26
N GLY A 123 -9.48 0.92 -0.63
CA GLY A 123 -10.54 1.37 -1.53
C GLY A 123 -10.03 1.68 -2.94
N GLY A 124 -10.58 1.04 -3.97
CA GLY A 124 -10.11 1.24 -5.35
C GLY A 124 -11.01 0.62 -6.40
N GLU A 125 -10.73 0.86 -7.68
CA GLU A 125 -11.51 0.23 -8.78
C GLU A 125 -11.09 -1.24 -8.95
N GLU A 126 -9.78 -1.49 -9.01
CA GLU A 126 -9.17 -2.82 -9.14
C GLU A 126 -8.21 -3.07 -7.97
N ILE A 127 -8.51 -4.08 -7.15
CA ILE A 127 -7.71 -4.46 -5.98
C ILE A 127 -7.29 -5.92 -6.11
N ILE A 128 -5.98 -6.14 -6.23
CA ILE A 128 -5.38 -7.47 -6.36
C ILE A 128 -4.39 -7.68 -5.23
N ILE A 129 -4.69 -8.62 -4.33
CA ILE A 129 -3.84 -9.00 -3.21
C ILE A 129 -3.45 -10.46 -3.39
N LEU A 130 -2.17 -10.71 -3.64
CA LEU A 130 -1.60 -12.03 -3.92
C LEU A 130 -0.62 -12.45 -2.83
N GLU A 131 -0.47 -13.75 -2.61
CA GLU A 131 0.64 -14.25 -1.81
C GLU A 131 1.93 -14.31 -2.64
N HIS A 132 3.05 -13.87 -2.07
CA HIS A 132 4.35 -14.15 -2.67
C HIS A 132 4.64 -15.67 -2.60
N LYS A 133 4.82 -16.32 -3.75
CA LYS A 133 5.13 -17.75 -3.83
C LYS A 133 6.41 -18.06 -3.04
N LYS A 134 6.30 -18.93 -2.03
CA LYS A 134 7.47 -19.39 -1.25
C LYS A 134 8.23 -20.44 -2.05
N ASN A 135 9.55 -20.28 -2.18
CA ASN A 135 10.41 -21.40 -2.56
C ASN A 135 10.42 -22.41 -1.39
N PHE A 136 10.22 -23.69 -1.72
CA PHE A 136 9.95 -24.84 -0.83
C PHE A 136 11.02 -25.17 0.25
N ILE A 137 11.97 -24.27 0.55
CA ILE A 137 13.17 -24.61 1.34
C ILE A 137 13.11 -24.13 2.80
N ASN A 138 12.17 -23.28 3.23
CA ASN A 138 12.11 -22.80 4.62
C ASN A 138 10.73 -22.90 5.27
N SER A 139 10.46 -24.04 5.92
CA SER A 139 9.29 -24.33 6.75
C SER A 139 9.26 -23.59 8.11
N ILE A 140 10.21 -22.68 8.37
CA ILE A 140 10.33 -21.90 9.61
C ILE A 140 9.80 -20.44 9.47
N LEU A 141 9.39 -20.02 8.28
CA LEU A 141 9.00 -18.62 8.03
C LEU A 141 7.52 -18.34 8.34
N MET A 142 7.26 -17.24 9.07
CA MET A 142 5.91 -16.68 9.32
C MET A 142 5.02 -16.74 8.07
N PRO A 143 3.71 -17.02 8.23
CA PRO A 143 2.78 -17.00 7.11
C PRO A 143 2.72 -15.58 6.53
N ASN A 144 2.66 -15.49 5.20
CA ASN A 144 2.31 -14.24 4.54
C ASN A 144 0.84 -13.97 4.84
N LYS A 145 0.50 -12.74 5.21
CA LYS A 145 -0.88 -12.38 5.55
C LYS A 145 -1.08 -10.88 5.37
N LEU A 146 -2.14 -10.50 4.66
CA LEU A 146 -2.65 -9.14 4.72
C LEU A 146 -3.84 -9.09 5.67
N THR A 147 -3.87 -8.09 6.56
CA THR A 147 -4.99 -7.83 7.48
C THR A 147 -5.58 -6.45 7.21
N SER A 148 -6.90 -6.38 7.06
CA SER A 148 -7.63 -5.13 6.87
C SER A 148 -8.99 -5.15 7.55
N ASN A 149 -9.52 -3.99 7.94
CA ASN A 149 -10.89 -3.92 8.45
C ASN A 149 -11.89 -3.96 7.29
N SER A 150 -11.64 -3.23 6.21
CA SER A 150 -12.52 -3.24 5.05
C SER A 150 -11.77 -3.11 3.74
N ILE A 151 -12.26 -3.83 2.73
CA ILE A 151 -11.79 -3.74 1.34
C ILE A 151 -13.00 -3.45 0.46
N GLU A 152 -12.95 -2.37 -0.32
CA GLU A 152 -14.05 -1.93 -1.18
C GLU A 152 -13.57 -1.61 -2.60
N GLY A 153 -14.26 -2.15 -3.61
CA GLY A 153 -13.90 -1.91 -5.02
C GLY A 153 -14.73 -2.67 -6.05
N ASP A 154 -14.51 -2.39 -7.33
CA ASP A 154 -15.29 -3.00 -8.42
C ASP A 154 -14.79 -4.40 -8.78
N ILE A 155 -13.48 -4.58 -8.86
CA ILE A 155 -12.81 -5.85 -9.14
C ILE A 155 -11.88 -6.15 -7.97
N ILE A 156 -12.18 -7.22 -7.24
CA ILE A 156 -11.43 -7.60 -6.05
C ILE A 156 -10.93 -9.03 -6.19
N GLU A 157 -9.63 -9.24 -6.04
CA GLU A 157 -9.00 -10.56 -5.95
C GLU A 157 -8.13 -10.64 -4.69
N LEU A 158 -8.45 -11.58 -3.80
CA LEU A 158 -7.79 -11.71 -2.50
C LEU A 158 -7.23 -13.10 -2.28
N GLU A 159 -5.96 -13.20 -1.94
CA GLU A 159 -5.27 -14.40 -1.48
C GLU A 159 -4.65 -14.15 -0.10
N ASN A 160 -4.67 -15.14 0.81
CA ASN A 160 -4.11 -15.03 2.16
C ASN A 160 -4.45 -13.73 2.92
N THR A 161 -5.70 -13.29 2.79
CA THR A 161 -6.19 -12.04 3.40
C THR A 161 -7.08 -12.34 4.61
N GLU A 162 -7.00 -11.53 5.65
CA GLU A 162 -7.95 -11.53 6.77
C GLU A 162 -8.67 -10.19 6.81
N CYS A 163 -9.98 -10.22 6.70
CA CYS A 163 -10.77 -9.01 6.59
C CYS A 163 -12.13 -9.11 7.29
N GLU A 164 -12.56 -8.04 7.94
CA GLU A 164 -13.88 -7.99 8.57
C GLU A 164 -14.97 -7.87 7.50
N ILE A 165 -14.77 -7.04 6.48
CA ILE A 165 -15.75 -6.86 5.41
C ILE A 165 -15.11 -6.61 4.06
N VAL A 166 -15.61 -7.31 3.03
CA VAL A 166 -15.30 -7.03 1.63
C VAL A 166 -16.56 -6.61 0.92
N ARG A 167 -16.53 -5.48 0.20
CA ARG A 167 -17.65 -4.97 -0.60
C ARG A 167 -17.21 -4.76 -2.03
N GLY A 168 -17.97 -5.25 -2.99
CA GLY A 168 -17.60 -4.98 -4.38
C GLY A 168 -18.53 -5.54 -5.43
N LYS A 169 -18.22 -5.28 -6.69
CA LYS A 169 -19.03 -5.79 -7.80
C LYS A 169 -18.66 -7.23 -8.13
N ASN A 170 -17.41 -7.47 -8.53
CA ASN A 170 -16.89 -8.78 -8.92
C ASN A 170 -15.77 -9.19 -7.96
N ILE A 171 -15.96 -10.29 -7.23
CA ILE A 171 -15.08 -10.67 -6.12
C ILE A 171 -14.57 -12.10 -6.29
N THR A 172 -13.25 -12.26 -6.26
CA THR A 172 -12.57 -13.55 -6.24
C THR A 172 -11.82 -13.71 -4.92
N ILE A 173 -12.27 -14.65 -4.09
CA ILE A 173 -11.62 -15.05 -2.85
C ILE A 173 -10.81 -16.32 -3.13
N LYS A 174 -9.48 -16.18 -3.21
CA LYS A 174 -8.53 -17.29 -3.33
C LYS A 174 -8.22 -17.92 -1.98
N SER A 175 -7.40 -18.96 -2.00
CA SER A 175 -7.01 -19.76 -0.84
C SER A 175 -6.41 -18.94 0.31
N GLY A 176 -6.57 -19.45 1.53
CA GLY A 176 -5.98 -18.85 2.74
C GLY A 176 -6.68 -17.58 3.25
N CYS A 177 -7.77 -17.16 2.60
CA CYS A 177 -8.58 -16.04 3.05
C CYS A 177 -9.45 -16.39 4.27
N LYS A 178 -9.64 -15.41 5.16
CA LYS A 178 -10.56 -15.44 6.30
C LYS A 178 -11.36 -14.15 6.31
N ILE A 179 -12.62 -14.20 5.92
CA ILE A 179 -13.45 -13.00 5.73
C ILE A 179 -14.75 -13.15 6.50
N LYS A 180 -15.08 -12.19 7.37
CA LYS A 180 -16.33 -12.30 8.14
C LYS A 180 -17.56 -12.04 7.28
N ARG A 181 -17.52 -11.02 6.42
CA ARG A 181 -18.65 -10.70 5.54
C ARG A 181 -18.19 -10.27 4.15
N VAL A 182 -18.85 -10.79 3.13
CA VAL A 182 -18.73 -10.31 1.75
C VAL A 182 -20.10 -9.83 1.26
N GLU A 183 -20.14 -8.60 0.76
CA GLU A 183 -21.31 -8.00 0.11
C GLU A 183 -20.98 -7.75 -1.35
N TYR A 184 -21.75 -8.33 -2.28
CA TYR A 184 -21.46 -8.25 -3.71
C TYR A 184 -22.68 -8.04 -4.58
N THR A 185 -22.53 -7.33 -5.71
CA THR A 185 -23.62 -7.10 -6.68
C THR A 185 -23.51 -7.96 -7.93
N GLY A 186 -22.29 -8.27 -8.38
CA GLY A 186 -22.00 -9.03 -9.59
C GLY A 186 -21.70 -10.51 -9.33
N GLU A 187 -20.51 -10.93 -9.76
CA GLU A 187 -20.02 -12.31 -9.64
C GLU A 187 -19.17 -12.52 -8.39
N ILE A 188 -19.24 -13.74 -7.84
CA ILE A 188 -18.38 -14.16 -6.74
C ILE A 188 -17.81 -15.55 -6.99
N SER A 189 -16.52 -15.73 -6.71
CA SER A 189 -15.85 -17.03 -6.67
C SER A 189 -15.10 -17.17 -5.34
N VAL A 190 -15.25 -18.32 -4.68
CA VAL A 190 -14.63 -18.58 -3.36
C VAL A 190 -13.92 -19.94 -3.41
N ASP A 191 -12.62 -19.93 -3.15
CA ASP A 191 -11.79 -21.14 -3.05
C ASP A 191 -12.16 -21.96 -1.81
N GLU A 192 -12.17 -23.29 -1.94
CA GLU A 192 -12.51 -24.22 -0.85
C GLU A 192 -11.57 -24.14 0.36
N ASN A 193 -10.35 -23.65 0.17
CA ASN A 193 -9.35 -23.44 1.23
C ASN A 193 -9.42 -22.03 1.84
N SER A 194 -10.51 -21.31 1.59
CA SER A 194 -10.82 -20.04 2.25
C SER A 194 -12.01 -20.20 3.19
N ASN A 195 -12.12 -19.30 4.16
CA ASN A 195 -13.23 -19.25 5.08
C ASN A 195 -13.93 -17.90 4.95
N VAL A 196 -15.20 -17.93 4.52
CA VAL A 196 -16.08 -16.76 4.48
C VAL A 196 -17.28 -17.03 5.36
N GLU A 197 -17.48 -16.26 6.42
CA GLU A 197 -18.55 -16.53 7.41
C GLU A 197 -19.94 -16.15 6.87
N MET A 198 -20.03 -15.05 6.11
CA MET A 198 -21.30 -14.54 5.58
C MET A 198 -21.15 -14.01 4.15
N LEU A 199 -22.01 -14.48 3.26
CA LEU A 199 -22.12 -14.04 1.86
C LEU A 199 -23.47 -13.37 1.63
N ILE A 200 -23.46 -12.13 1.15
CA ILE A 200 -24.66 -11.34 0.87
C ILE A 200 -24.61 -10.84 -0.58
N LYS A 201 -25.58 -11.24 -1.40
CA LYS A 201 -25.79 -10.62 -2.70
C LYS A 201 -26.71 -9.41 -2.56
N VAL A 202 -26.23 -8.25 -2.95
CA VAL A 202 -26.98 -6.98 -2.97
C VAL A 202 -27.57 -6.78 -4.36
N GLN A 203 -28.84 -6.35 -4.42
CA GLN A 203 -29.56 -6.09 -5.68
C GLN A 203 -29.10 -4.79 -6.34
#